data_AF-A0A382WZP0-F1
#
_entry.id   AF-A0A382WZP0-F1
#
_cell.length_a   1.000
_cell.length_b   1.000
_cell.length_c   1.000
_cell.angle_alpha   90.00
_cell.angle_beta   90.00
_cell.angle_gamma   90.00
#
_symmetry.space_group_name_H-M   'P 1'
#
loop_
_entity.id
_entity.type
_entity.pdbx_description
1 polymer ?
#
loop_
_entity_poly.entity_id
_entity_poly.type
_entity_poly.pdbx_seq_one_letter_code
_entity_poly.pdbx_strand_id
1 'polypeptide(L)'
;VHASGTPWDDPSGDRLRHWLGIDKDKFYDQSKIAIVPVGFCYPGRLPKGGDRPPRPECAPLWHPPLMRLLLNVELTVLTGTYAQKQFLGKRRGKSLTETVQAWRIYGPDFIPLPHPSWRTVGWQRRNPWFDSDVLPNLRCRVRQLLCQ
;
A
#
# COMPACT_ATOMS: atom_id res chain seq x y z
N VAL A 1 -12.93 5.76 8.53
CA VAL A 1 -12.81 4.41 7.92
C VAL A 1 -13.92 3.45 8.36
N HIS A 2 -13.88 2.81 9.54
CA HIS A 2 -14.86 1.76 9.89
C HIS A 2 -16.32 2.23 9.91
N ALA A 3 -16.57 3.49 10.28
CA ALA A 3 -17.91 4.08 10.26
C ALA A 3 -18.28 4.74 8.92
N SER A 4 -17.29 5.21 8.15
CA SER A 4 -17.52 5.89 6.86
C SER A 4 -17.62 4.92 5.68
N GLY A 5 -17.16 3.67 5.85
CA GLY A 5 -17.09 2.67 4.76
C GLY A 5 -16.01 2.97 3.71
N THR A 6 -15.55 4.21 3.62
CA THR A 6 -14.52 4.65 2.68
C THR A 6 -13.11 4.28 3.19
N PRO A 7 -12.37 3.39 2.51
CA PRO A 7 -11.00 3.07 2.89
C PRO A 7 -10.09 4.30 2.71
N TRP A 8 -9.09 4.46 3.57
CA TRP A 8 -8.14 5.60 3.53
C TRP A 8 -8.78 6.99 3.65
N ASP A 9 -9.99 7.08 4.20
CA ASP A 9 -10.59 8.38 4.56
C ASP A 9 -10.21 8.71 6.01
N ASP A 10 -8.91 8.93 6.21
CA ASP A 10 -8.26 9.28 7.47
C ASP A 10 -6.87 9.93 7.20
N PRO A 11 -6.16 10.43 8.24
CA PRO A 11 -4.84 11.05 8.05
C PRO A 11 -3.77 10.13 7.46
N SER A 12 -3.89 8.81 7.60
CA SER A 12 -2.96 7.88 6.94
C SER A 12 -3.22 7.86 5.43
N GLY A 13 -4.48 7.97 5.02
CA GLY A 13 -4.86 8.12 3.62
C GLY A 13 -4.44 9.44 3.00
N ASP A 14 -4.51 10.55 3.75
CA ASP A 14 -3.98 11.85 3.29
C ASP A 14 -2.49 11.75 2.98
N ARG A 15 -1.74 11.09 3.86
CA ARG A 15 -0.30 10.86 3.65
C ARG A 15 -0.03 9.91 2.49
N LEU A 16 -0.85 8.88 2.29
CA LEU A 16 -0.74 8.00 1.12
C LEU A 16 -0.95 8.77 -0.18
N ARG A 17 -2.02 9.57 -0.27
CA ARG A 17 -2.30 10.44 -1.42
C ARG A 17 -1.15 11.41 -1.67
N HIS A 18 -0.61 12.02 -0.63
CA HIS A 18 0.58 12.87 -0.73
C HIS A 18 1.79 12.12 -1.29
N TRP A 19 2.07 10.89 -0.83
CA TRP A 19 3.15 10.06 -1.37
C TRP A 19 2.94 9.73 -2.85
N LEU A 20 1.72 9.35 -3.22
CA LEU A 20 1.34 9.07 -4.62
C LEU A 20 1.35 10.32 -5.50
N GLY A 21 1.23 11.52 -4.90
CA GLY A 21 1.18 12.79 -5.63
C GLY A 21 -0.14 13.01 -6.35
N ILE A 22 -1.25 12.53 -5.79
CA ILE A 22 -2.59 12.64 -6.37
C ILE A 22 -3.59 13.21 -5.36
N ASP A 23 -4.64 13.84 -5.87
CA ASP A 23 -5.75 14.37 -5.09
C ASP A 23 -6.74 13.27 -4.66
N LYS A 24 -7.71 13.66 -3.82
CA LYS A 24 -8.74 12.76 -3.28
C LYS A 24 -9.64 12.20 -4.39
N ASP A 25 -9.99 13.01 -5.38
CA ASP A 25 -10.91 12.62 -6.45
C ASP A 25 -10.30 11.52 -7.33
N LYS A 26 -9.05 11.69 -7.76
CA LYS A 26 -8.31 10.63 -8.49
C LYS A 26 -8.13 9.37 -7.64
N PHE A 27 -7.85 9.53 -6.35
CA PHE A 27 -7.62 8.40 -5.45
C PHE A 27 -8.85 7.49 -5.31
N TYR A 28 -10.05 8.07 -5.39
CA TYR A 28 -11.32 7.34 -5.28
C TYR A 28 -12.02 7.08 -6.62
N ASP A 29 -11.41 7.45 -7.74
CA ASP A 29 -11.90 7.12 -9.07
C ASP A 29 -11.66 5.63 -9.37
N GLN A 30 -12.73 4.83 -9.27
CA GLN A 30 -12.70 3.39 -9.46
C GLN A 30 -12.34 2.96 -10.89
N SER A 31 -12.46 3.85 -11.88
CA SER A 31 -12.00 3.57 -13.25
C SER A 31 -10.48 3.58 -13.37
N LYS A 32 -9.78 4.16 -12.39
CA LYS A 32 -8.32 4.35 -12.39
C LYS A 32 -7.62 3.60 -11.26
N ILE A 33 -8.23 3.50 -10.08
CA ILE A 33 -7.59 2.96 -8.88
C ILE A 33 -8.48 1.94 -8.20
N ALA A 34 -7.92 0.74 -8.01
CA ALA A 34 -8.49 -0.29 -7.15
C ALA A 34 -7.85 -0.24 -5.75
N ILE A 35 -8.67 -0.12 -4.71
CA ILE A 35 -8.23 -0.19 -3.32
C ILE A 35 -8.60 -1.57 -2.76
N VAL A 36 -7.60 -2.44 -2.61
CA VAL A 36 -7.80 -3.81 -2.14
C VAL A 36 -7.13 -4.03 -0.78
N PRO A 37 -7.89 -4.22 0.31
CA PRO A 37 -7.31 -4.56 1.60
C PRO A 37 -6.79 -6.01 1.62
N VAL A 38 -5.77 -6.28 2.45
CA VAL A 38 -5.26 -7.64 2.67
C VAL A 38 -6.31 -8.52 3.36
N GLY A 39 -7.15 -7.93 4.23
CA GLY A 39 -8.29 -8.60 4.85
C GLY A 39 -9.58 -7.85 4.55
N PHE A 40 -10.63 -8.58 4.17
CA PHE A 40 -11.96 -8.03 3.85
C PHE A 40 -12.87 -7.89 5.08
N CYS A 41 -12.44 -8.37 6.24
CA CYS A 41 -13.17 -8.27 7.49
C CYS A 41 -12.38 -7.44 8.51
N TYR A 42 -13.07 -6.64 9.30
CA TYR A 42 -12.48 -5.95 10.45
C TYR A 42 -12.02 -6.98 11.50
N PRO A 43 -10.72 -7.03 11.85
CA PRO A 43 -10.19 -8.09 12.71
C PRO A 43 -10.38 -7.79 14.22
N GLY A 44 -11.00 -6.66 14.57
CA GLY A 44 -11.09 -6.15 15.94
C GLY A 44 -9.84 -5.38 16.37
N ARG A 45 -9.85 -4.83 17.60
CA ARG A 45 -8.71 -4.07 18.15
C ARG A 45 -7.85 -4.90 19.10
N LEU A 46 -6.57 -4.54 19.18
CA LEU A 46 -5.69 -4.99 20.25
C LEU A 46 -5.97 -4.17 21.53
N PRO A 47 -5.82 -4.76 22.73
CA PRO A 47 -6.01 -4.04 24.00
C PRO A 47 -5.11 -2.81 24.13
N LYS A 48 -3.91 -2.86 23.54
CA LYS A 48 -2.91 -1.77 23.54
C LYS A 48 -3.06 -0.80 22.35
N GLY A 49 -4.19 -0.86 21.66
CA GLY A 49 -4.51 0.00 20.53
C GLY A 49 -4.01 -0.53 19.17
N GLY A 50 -4.63 -0.01 18.11
CA GLY A 50 -4.47 -0.51 16.75
C GLY A 50 -5.35 -1.73 16.46
N ASP A 51 -5.49 -2.03 15.18
CA ASP A 51 -6.29 -3.16 14.72
C ASP A 51 -5.45 -4.44 14.80
N ARG A 52 -6.11 -5.57 15.06
CA ARG A 52 -5.47 -6.89 15.03
C ARG A 52 -4.91 -7.18 13.63
N PRO A 53 -3.93 -8.09 13.50
CA PRO A 53 -3.48 -8.53 12.19
C PRO A 53 -4.65 -9.01 11.32
N PRO A 54 -4.58 -8.85 9.99
CA PRO A 54 -5.51 -9.47 9.08
C PRO A 54 -5.62 -10.97 9.33
N ARG A 55 -6.84 -11.47 9.26
CA ARG A 55 -7.19 -12.88 9.40
C ARG A 55 -6.42 -13.73 8.34
N PRO A 56 -5.65 -14.76 8.74
CA PRO A 56 -4.67 -15.39 7.86
C PRO A 56 -5.30 -16.18 6.70
N GLU A 57 -6.55 -16.61 6.83
CA GLU A 57 -7.28 -17.32 5.77
C GLU A 57 -7.91 -16.38 4.75
N CYS A 58 -8.06 -15.08 5.06
CA CYS A 58 -8.78 -14.15 4.22
C CYS A 58 -8.10 -13.93 2.86
N ALA A 59 -6.81 -13.59 2.86
CA ALA A 59 -6.10 -13.28 1.62
C ALA A 59 -5.97 -14.53 0.71
N PRO A 60 -5.56 -15.72 1.20
CA PRO A 60 -5.50 -16.92 0.38
C PRO A 60 -6.85 -17.33 -0.24
N LEU A 61 -7.96 -17.12 0.48
CA LEU A 61 -9.29 -17.48 -0.01
C LEU A 61 -9.80 -16.51 -1.08
N TRP A 62 -9.60 -15.21 -0.88
CA TRP A 62 -10.32 -14.18 -1.63
C TRP A 62 -9.46 -13.38 -2.61
N HIS A 63 -8.15 -13.24 -2.37
CA HIS A 63 -7.28 -12.49 -3.29
C HIS A 63 -7.14 -13.18 -4.66
N PRO A 64 -6.88 -14.49 -4.78
CA PRO A 64 -6.73 -15.12 -6.09
C PRO A 64 -7.91 -14.92 -7.05
N PRO A 65 -9.18 -15.15 -6.67
CA PRO A 65 -10.30 -14.87 -7.56
C PRO A 65 -10.45 -13.37 -7.86
N LEU A 66 -10.22 -12.48 -6.88
CA LEU A 66 -10.31 -11.04 -7.08
C LEU A 66 -9.27 -10.51 -8.07
N MET A 67 -8.00 -10.92 -7.92
CA MET A 67 -6.91 -10.45 -8.79
C MET A 67 -7.15 -10.83 -10.26
N ARG A 68 -7.82 -11.96 -10.52
CA ARG A 68 -8.19 -12.37 -11.89
C ARG A 68 -9.22 -11.44 -12.55
N LEU A 69 -9.93 -10.63 -11.78
CA LEU A 69 -10.89 -9.64 -12.30
C LEU A 69 -10.24 -8.26 -12.54
N LEU A 70 -9.05 -8.03 -11.99
CA LEU A 70 -8.31 -6.78 -12.11
C LEU A 70 -7.38 -6.84 -13.33
N LEU A 71 -7.95 -6.83 -14.52
CA LEU A 71 -7.25 -7.14 -15.78
C LEU A 71 -6.23 -6.08 -16.22
N ASN A 72 -6.41 -4.83 -15.82
CA ASN A 72 -5.64 -3.69 -16.32
C ASN A 72 -4.74 -3.06 -15.25
N VAL A 73 -4.29 -3.84 -14.27
CA VAL A 73 -3.41 -3.34 -13.21
C VAL A 73 -1.96 -3.35 -13.66
N GLU A 74 -1.40 -2.17 -13.87
CA GLU A 74 -0.01 -1.97 -14.29
C GLU A 74 0.98 -1.65 -13.16
N LEU A 75 0.47 -1.27 -11.99
CA LEU A 75 1.25 -0.98 -10.79
C LEU A 75 0.45 -1.34 -9.55
N THR A 76 1.04 -2.14 -8.68
CA THR A 76 0.50 -2.44 -7.36
C THR A 76 1.37 -1.81 -6.27
N VAL A 77 0.79 -0.88 -5.50
CA VAL A 77 1.47 -0.23 -4.38
C VAL A 77 1.23 -1.03 -3.09
N LEU A 78 2.27 -1.69 -2.59
CA LEU A 78 2.18 -2.58 -1.43
C LEU A 78 2.42 -1.80 -0.12
N THR A 79 1.35 -1.29 0.48
CA THR A 79 1.39 -0.49 1.71
C THR A 79 1.43 -1.35 2.97
N GLY A 80 2.59 -1.42 3.61
CA GLY A 80 2.80 -2.13 4.87
C GLY A 80 3.22 -3.59 4.72
N THR A 81 3.69 -4.17 5.83
CA THR A 81 4.34 -5.49 5.85
C THR A 81 3.41 -6.64 5.49
N TYR A 82 2.10 -6.54 5.78
CA TYR A 82 1.13 -7.58 5.42
C TYR A 82 0.94 -7.68 3.91
N ALA A 83 0.80 -6.53 3.22
CA ALA A 83 0.70 -6.50 1.76
C ALA A 83 2.00 -7.00 1.13
N GLN A 84 3.16 -6.54 1.62
CA GLN A 84 4.46 -7.01 1.15
C GLN A 84 4.63 -8.53 1.33
N LYS A 85 4.22 -9.09 2.48
CA LYS A 85 4.28 -10.54 2.73
C LYS A 85 3.37 -11.30 1.76
N GLN A 86 2.16 -10.82 1.51
CA GLN A 86 1.18 -11.47 0.64
C GLN A 86 1.67 -11.54 -0.81
N PHE A 87 2.16 -10.41 -1.34
CA PHE A 87 2.50 -10.32 -2.77
C PHE A 87 3.96 -10.69 -3.09
N LEU A 88 4.91 -10.39 -2.20
CA LEU A 88 6.32 -10.67 -2.45
C LEU A 88 6.77 -12.02 -1.87
N GLY A 89 6.06 -12.56 -0.88
CA GLY A 89 6.36 -13.87 -0.30
C GLY A 89 7.81 -13.98 0.19
N LYS A 90 8.58 -14.91 -0.39
CA LYS A 90 10.00 -15.13 -0.08
C LYS A 90 10.94 -14.10 -0.72
N ARG A 91 10.47 -13.31 -1.70
CA ARG A 91 11.27 -12.27 -2.40
C ARG A 91 11.45 -11.00 -1.57
N ARG A 92 10.65 -10.79 -0.53
CA ARG A 92 10.78 -9.62 0.36
C ARG A 92 12.12 -9.64 1.10
N GLY A 93 12.62 -8.45 1.45
CA GLY A 93 13.80 -8.32 2.32
C GLY A 93 13.55 -8.86 3.73
N LYS A 94 14.62 -8.97 4.54
CA LYS A 94 14.53 -9.51 5.91
C LYS A 94 13.72 -8.56 6.81
N SER A 95 13.75 -7.26 6.51
CA SER A 95 13.04 -6.20 7.21
C SER A 95 12.15 -5.37 6.29
N LEU A 96 11.25 -4.56 6.88
CA LEU A 96 10.48 -3.55 6.15
C LEU A 96 11.40 -2.59 5.41
N THR A 97 12.44 -2.09 6.08
CA THR A 97 13.40 -1.16 5.50
C THR A 97 14.10 -1.76 4.28
N GLU A 98 14.64 -2.97 4.39
CA GLU A 98 15.29 -3.66 3.27
C GLU A 98 14.33 -3.87 2.10
N THR A 99 13.08 -4.25 2.39
CA THR A 99 12.06 -4.45 1.34
C THR A 99 11.75 -3.14 0.61
N VAL A 100 11.60 -2.04 1.34
CA VAL A 100 11.32 -0.72 0.71
C VAL A 100 12.57 -0.20 -0.01
N GLN A 101 13.76 -0.43 0.52
CA GLN A 101 15.02 0.01 -0.11
C GLN A 101 15.28 -0.73 -1.43
N ALA A 102 14.91 -2.01 -1.49
CA ALA A 102 15.00 -2.86 -2.67
C ALA A 102 13.88 -2.65 -3.70
N TRP A 103 13.11 -1.55 -3.62
CA TRP A 103 11.91 -1.32 -4.45
C TRP A 103 12.12 -1.56 -5.95
N ARG A 104 13.30 -1.21 -6.49
CA ARG A 104 13.65 -1.39 -7.91
C ARG A 104 13.60 -2.85 -8.38
N ILE A 105 13.86 -3.81 -7.49
CA ILE A 105 13.84 -5.26 -7.80
C ILE A 105 12.41 -5.81 -7.92
N TYR A 106 11.42 -5.10 -7.38
CA TYR A 106 10.01 -5.49 -7.45
C TYR A 106 9.26 -4.76 -8.56
N GLY A 107 9.83 -3.69 -9.10
CA GLY A 107 9.31 -2.98 -10.26
C GLY A 107 9.42 -3.80 -11.55
N PRO A 108 8.65 -3.45 -12.59
CA PRO A 108 7.69 -2.33 -12.62
C PRO A 108 6.36 -2.63 -11.90
N ASP A 109 6.09 -3.90 -11.61
CA ASP A 109 4.78 -4.37 -11.15
C ASP A 109 4.45 -3.94 -9.71
N PHE A 110 5.46 -3.85 -8.84
CA PHE A 110 5.27 -3.57 -7.42
C PHE A 110 6.16 -2.44 -6.90
N ILE A 111 5.57 -1.56 -6.08
CA ILE A 111 6.32 -0.62 -5.24
C ILE A 111 5.94 -0.84 -3.78
N PRO A 112 6.83 -1.43 -2.95
CA PRO A 112 6.58 -1.58 -1.52
C PRO A 112 6.77 -0.25 -0.78
N LEU A 113 5.79 0.10 0.05
CA LEU A 113 5.84 1.27 0.93
C LEU A 113 5.66 0.84 2.39
N PRO A 114 6.22 1.60 3.36
CA PRO A 114 5.78 1.49 4.74
C PRO A 114 4.30 1.85 4.88
N HIS A 115 3.66 1.49 6.00
CA HIS A 115 2.32 1.99 6.27
C HIS A 115 2.37 3.52 6.51
N PRO A 116 1.46 4.33 5.94
CA PRO A 116 1.48 5.79 6.08
C PRO A 116 0.97 6.31 7.44
N SER A 117 1.16 5.55 8.53
CA SER A 117 0.74 5.98 9.88
C SER A 117 1.78 6.87 10.56
N TRP A 118 1.39 7.57 11.60
CA TRP A 118 2.30 8.40 12.42
C TRP A 118 3.56 7.63 12.90
N ARG A 119 3.45 6.30 13.11
CA ARG A 119 4.56 5.44 13.54
C ARG A 119 5.72 5.42 12.55
N THR A 120 5.47 5.70 11.27
CA THR A 120 6.49 5.68 10.21
C THR A 120 7.12 7.04 9.94
N VAL A 121 6.71 8.10 10.66
CA VAL A 121 7.35 9.44 10.54
C VAL A 121 8.81 9.37 10.99
N GLY A 122 9.09 8.78 12.15
CA GLY A 122 10.46 8.62 12.64
C GLY A 122 11.30 7.67 11.76
N TRP A 123 10.66 6.66 11.15
CA TRP A 123 11.33 5.80 10.17
C TRP A 123 11.73 6.59 8.92
N GLN A 124 10.83 7.40 8.36
CA GLN A 124 11.10 8.20 7.17
C GLN A 124 12.24 9.20 7.41
N ARG A 125 12.25 9.89 8.57
CA ARG A 125 13.36 10.79 8.95
C ARG A 125 14.73 10.09 9.00
N ARG A 126 14.79 8.82 9.39
CA ARG A 126 16.02 8.02 9.42
C ARG A 126 16.39 7.40 8.07
N ASN A 127 15.48 7.46 7.09
CA ASN A 127 15.63 6.86 5.77
C ASN A 127 15.35 7.92 4.69
N PRO A 128 16.18 8.97 4.58
CA PRO A 128 15.94 10.10 3.68
C PRO A 128 15.86 9.69 2.19
N TRP A 129 16.48 8.55 1.84
CA TRP A 129 16.37 7.93 0.52
C TRP A 129 14.93 7.58 0.14
N PHE A 130 14.02 7.41 1.11
CA PHE A 130 12.60 7.23 0.82
C PHE A 130 12.03 8.44 0.09
N ASP A 131 12.35 9.65 0.57
CA ASP A 131 11.90 10.91 0.01
C ASP A 131 12.64 11.30 -1.28
N SER A 132 13.95 11.03 -1.35
CA SER A 132 14.76 11.41 -2.52
C SER A 132 14.65 10.43 -3.69
N ASP A 133 14.42 9.15 -3.41
CA ASP A 133 14.51 8.10 -4.43
C ASP A 133 13.16 7.43 -4.66
N VAL A 134 12.49 6.96 -3.60
CA VAL A 134 11.27 6.13 -3.75
C VAL A 134 10.09 7.00 -4.20
N LEU A 135 9.79 8.06 -3.46
CA LEU A 135 8.61 8.89 -3.73
C LEU A 135 8.64 9.57 -5.11
N PRO A 136 9.75 10.13 -5.60
CA PRO A 136 9.78 10.75 -6.93
C PRO A 136 9.54 9.72 -8.05
N ASN A 137 10.12 8.51 -7.93
CA ASN A 137 9.91 7.44 -8.90
C ASN A 137 8.47 6.92 -8.87
N LEU A 138 7.90 6.72 -7.68
CA LEU A 138 6.49 6.36 -7.52
C LEU A 138 5.57 7.40 -8.17
N ARG A 139 5.76 8.69 -7.88
CA ARG A 139 4.96 9.78 -8.44
C ARG A 139 5.08 9.84 -9.97
N CYS A 140 6.27 9.60 -10.50
CA CYS A 140 6.49 9.55 -11.95
C CYS A 140 5.66 8.42 -12.58
N ARG A 141 5.77 7.20 -12.06
CA ARG A 141 5.01 6.04 -12.57
C ARG A 141 3.50 6.23 -12.42
N VAL A 142 3.03 6.72 -11.27
CA VAL A 142 1.61 7.01 -11.05
C VAL A 142 1.09 8.04 -12.05
N ARG A 143 1.84 9.13 -12.29
CA ARG A 143 1.45 10.14 -13.29
C ARG A 143 1.37 9.56 -14.69
N GLN A 144 2.35 8.76 -15.10
CA GLN A 144 2.35 8.12 -16.40
C GLN A 144 1.11 7.26 -16.61
N LEU A 145 0.69 6.50 -15.60
CA LEU A 145 -0.48 5.62 -15.68
C LEU A 145 -1.82 6.37 -15.67
N LEU A 146 -1.91 7.47 -14.94
CA LEU A 146 -3.16 8.24 -14.83
C LEU A 146 -3.37 9.25 -15.97
N CYS A 147 -2.38 9.44 -16.83
CA CYS A 147 -2.44 10.33 -18.00
C CYS A 147 -2.59 9.58 -19.34
N GLN A 148 -2.65 8.25 -19.32
CA GLN A 148 -3.05 7.43 -20.47
C GLN A 148 -4.55 7.56 -20.71
#